data_AF-A0A383VWA4-F1
#
_entry.id   AF-A0A383VWA4-F1
#
_cell.length_a   1.000
_cell.length_b   1.000
_cell.length_c   1.000
_cell.angle_alpha   90.00
_cell.angle_beta   90.00
_cell.angle_gamma   90.00
#
_symmetry.space_group_name_H-M   'P 1'
#
loop_
_entity.id
_entity.type
_entity.pdbx_description
1 polymer ?
#
loop_
_entity_poly.entity_id
_entity_poly.type
_entity_poly.pdbx_seq_one_letter_code
_entity_poly.pdbx_strand_id
1 'polypeptide(L)'
;MVPFAQQPHLNSNLQLRGDLCVAAAGNVQATPVMKSGMQGQVDTTYLAAANYLKAIGFTNTAEIARVLDIAMNPNSLFVQYNDAKRSTNVNARPLTVEDDMQPVVGFFVQQGLSTQQIVQVITAHPPVLSYDVAGRLQPFWEYMASIGVPDVAAAVARRPSLLGLDVDANLRKIVDYLQYVETPPEKIVQYITTTI
;
A
#
# COMPACT_ATOMS: atom_id res chain seq x y z
N MET A 1 -1.46 31.08 47.44
CA MET A 1 -2.10 30.50 48.65
C MET A 1 -2.97 31.56 49.30
N VAL A 2 -4.26 31.58 48.98
CA VAL A 2 -5.39 32.17 49.74
C VAL A 2 -6.69 31.57 49.14
N PRO A 3 -7.82 31.47 49.87
CA PRO A 3 -8.33 30.13 50.17
C PRO A 3 -9.77 29.83 49.74
N PHE A 4 -10.12 28.57 50.02
CA PHE A 4 -11.41 27.89 49.96
C PHE A 4 -12.60 28.68 50.54
N ALA A 5 -13.77 28.62 49.87
CA ALA A 5 -15.06 28.99 50.44
C ALA A 5 -16.21 28.16 49.82
N GLN A 6 -16.82 27.32 50.67
CA GLN A 6 -18.17 26.75 50.70
C GLN A 6 -18.99 26.38 49.43
N GLN A 7 -19.51 25.14 49.51
CA GLN A 7 -20.70 24.50 48.89
C GLN A 7 -22.02 25.25 49.21
N PRO A 8 -23.28 24.87 48.79
CA PRO A 8 -23.86 23.57 48.34
C PRO A 8 -24.61 23.66 46.97
N HIS A 9 -25.51 22.76 46.49
CA HIS A 9 -26.33 21.68 47.08
C HIS A 9 -26.61 20.52 46.10
N LEU A 10 -27.33 19.47 46.54
CA LEU A 10 -28.03 18.53 45.66
C LEU A 10 -29.40 19.09 45.22
N ASN A 11 -29.90 18.64 44.06
CA ASN A 11 -31.30 18.22 43.94
C ASN A 11 -31.51 17.22 42.80
N SER A 12 -31.84 15.98 43.18
CA SER A 12 -32.39 14.95 42.31
C SER A 12 -33.84 15.28 41.94
N ASN A 13 -34.21 15.18 40.67
CA ASN A 13 -35.62 15.10 40.27
C ASN A 13 -35.80 14.07 39.15
N LEU A 14 -36.58 13.04 39.46
CA LEU A 14 -37.03 11.98 38.56
C LEU A 14 -38.52 12.24 38.29
N GLN A 15 -39.02 11.81 37.11
CA GLN A 15 -40.46 11.60 36.81
C GLN A 15 -41.33 12.88 36.70
N LEU A 16 -42.12 13.12 35.64
CA LEU A 16 -43.18 12.26 35.08
C LEU A 16 -43.73 12.74 33.72
N ARG A 17 -44.27 11.78 32.94
CA ARG A 17 -45.42 11.80 32.00
C ARG A 17 -46.04 13.13 31.51
N GLY A 18 -46.51 13.11 30.25
CA GLY A 18 -47.88 13.59 29.95
C GLY A 18 -48.10 14.33 28.63
N ASP A 19 -48.34 13.58 27.56
CA ASP A 19 -49.37 13.79 26.51
C ASP A 19 -49.50 15.13 25.72
N LEU A 20 -49.45 14.95 24.39
CA LEU A 20 -50.18 15.62 23.28
C LEU A 20 -50.72 17.06 23.45
N CYS A 21 -50.36 17.92 22.49
CA CYS A 21 -51.38 18.59 21.65
C CYS A 21 -50.85 19.07 20.28
N VAL A 22 -51.77 19.45 19.39
CA VAL A 22 -51.62 19.52 17.91
C VAL A 22 -51.58 20.96 17.35
N ALA A 23 -50.98 21.11 16.15
CA ALA A 23 -51.00 22.28 15.23
C ALA A 23 -50.18 23.52 15.65
N ALA A 24 -49.48 24.24 14.76
CA ALA A 24 -49.88 24.66 13.41
C ALA A 24 -48.69 24.85 12.43
N ALA A 25 -49.00 25.18 11.16
CA ALA A 25 -48.07 25.18 10.03
C ALA A 25 -47.21 26.47 9.90
N GLY A 26 -46.02 26.33 9.31
CA GLY A 26 -45.12 27.44 8.94
C GLY A 26 -43.91 26.95 8.14
N ASN A 27 -43.99 27.01 6.81
CA ASN A 27 -42.99 26.47 5.88
C ASN A 27 -41.90 27.51 5.51
N VAL A 28 -40.62 27.23 5.81
CA VAL A 28 -39.46 27.74 5.06
C VAL A 28 -38.38 26.66 4.98
N GLN A 29 -37.78 26.48 3.81
CA GLN A 29 -36.76 25.46 3.57
C GLN A 29 -35.36 25.89 4.06
N ALA A 30 -34.66 24.97 4.73
CA ALA A 30 -33.20 24.89 4.70
C ALA A 30 -32.77 23.45 5.08
N THR A 31 -32.19 22.70 4.15
CA THR A 31 -31.55 21.42 4.43
C THR A 31 -30.13 21.65 4.98
N PRO A 32 -29.81 21.27 6.24
CA PRO A 32 -28.43 21.16 6.65
C PRO A 32 -27.85 19.87 6.08
N VAL A 33 -27.19 20.00 4.92
CA VAL A 33 -26.38 18.93 4.35
C VAL A 33 -25.36 18.44 5.39
N MET A 34 -25.24 17.13 5.46
CA MET A 34 -24.36 16.33 6.31
C MET A 34 -23.07 17.04 6.74
N LYS A 35 -22.96 17.32 8.05
CA LYS A 35 -21.67 17.41 8.74
C LYS A 35 -21.45 16.16 9.59
N SER A 36 -21.35 15.01 8.91
CA SER A 36 -20.62 13.88 9.47
C SER A 36 -19.14 14.25 9.40
N GLY A 37 -18.60 14.76 10.51
CA GLY A 37 -17.17 14.98 10.60
C GLY A 37 -16.46 13.63 10.50
N MET A 38 -15.51 13.51 9.58
CA MET A 38 -14.55 12.40 9.61
C MET A 38 -13.74 12.50 10.91
N GLN A 39 -14.21 11.84 11.96
CA GLN A 39 -13.39 11.51 13.11
C GLN A 39 -12.34 10.54 12.62
N GLY A 40 -11.15 11.07 12.33
CA GLY A 40 -10.02 10.31 11.83
C GLY A 40 -9.55 9.31 12.86
N GLN A 41 -10.12 8.10 12.83
CA GLN A 41 -9.58 6.94 13.51
C GLN A 41 -8.26 6.61 12.81
N VAL A 42 -7.16 7.14 13.35
CA VAL A 42 -5.81 6.87 12.86
C VAL A 42 -5.57 5.38 13.05
N ASP A 43 -5.60 4.63 11.95
CA ASP A 43 -5.35 3.19 11.97
C ASP A 43 -3.94 2.95 12.52
N THR A 44 -3.86 2.26 13.65
CA THR A 44 -2.61 1.95 14.34
C THR A 44 -1.65 1.17 13.44
N THR A 45 -2.21 0.36 12.53
CA THR A 45 -1.47 -0.42 11.52
C THR A 45 -0.78 0.51 10.51
N TYR A 46 -1.51 1.51 10.02
CA TYR A 46 -0.98 2.49 9.06
C TYR A 46 0.16 3.33 9.68
N LEU A 47 0.03 3.72 10.95
CA LEU A 47 1.08 4.46 11.66
C LEU A 47 2.34 3.60 11.89
N ALA A 48 2.17 2.32 12.24
CA ALA A 48 3.30 1.38 12.36
C ALA A 48 4.03 1.22 11.02
N ALA A 49 3.28 0.96 9.93
CA ALA A 49 3.82 0.84 8.57
C ALA A 49 4.53 2.13 8.11
N ALA A 50 3.97 3.31 8.39
CA ALA A 50 4.58 4.59 8.06
C ALA A 50 5.89 4.85 8.83
N ASN A 51 5.95 4.46 10.11
CA ASN A 51 7.18 4.56 10.90
C ASN A 51 8.25 3.55 10.44
N TYR A 52 7.84 2.35 10.03
CA TYR A 52 8.75 1.36 9.44
C TYR A 52 9.37 1.85 8.11
N LEU A 53 8.57 2.43 7.21
CA LEU A 53 9.09 3.03 5.97
C LEU A 53 10.07 4.18 6.24
N LYS A 54 9.82 5.03 7.25
CA LYS A 54 10.79 6.06 7.68
C LYS A 54 12.10 5.43 8.18
N ALA A 55 12.03 4.35 8.96
CA ALA A 55 13.20 3.64 9.45
C ALA A 55 14.02 2.98 8.33
N ILE A 56 13.37 2.54 7.24
CA ILE A 56 14.05 2.07 6.01
C ILE A 56 14.74 3.22 5.27
N GLY A 57 14.35 4.48 5.47
CA GLY A 57 14.97 5.64 4.83
C GLY A 57 14.05 6.44 3.91
N PHE A 58 12.73 6.22 3.94
CA PHE A 58 11.79 7.14 3.30
C PHE A 58 11.80 8.50 4.03
N THR A 59 12.21 9.55 3.31
CA THR A 59 12.25 10.93 3.82
C THR A 59 10.95 11.69 3.56
N ASN A 60 10.25 11.38 2.47
CA ASN A 60 9.07 12.11 2.02
C ASN A 60 7.78 11.49 2.57
N THR A 61 7.12 12.19 3.51
CA THR A 61 5.84 11.79 4.11
C THR A 61 4.73 11.58 3.07
N ALA A 62 4.72 12.33 1.97
CA ALA A 62 3.71 12.17 0.91
C ALA A 62 3.94 10.90 0.08
N GLU A 63 5.21 10.50 -0.14
CA GLU A 63 5.53 9.22 -0.78
C GLU A 63 5.16 8.04 0.11
N ILE A 64 5.46 8.11 1.42
CA ILE A 64 5.02 7.11 2.39
C ILE A 64 3.50 6.96 2.33
N ALA A 65 2.76 8.06 2.36
CA ALA A 65 1.31 8.03 2.34
C ALA A 65 0.75 7.41 1.05
N ARG A 66 1.34 7.76 -0.10
CA ARG A 66 1.02 7.19 -1.43
C ARG A 66 1.34 5.69 -1.50
N VAL A 67 2.51 5.27 -1.03
CA VAL A 67 2.95 3.87 -1.03
C VAL A 67 1.99 3.01 -0.21
N LEU A 68 1.65 3.45 1.00
CA LEU A 68 0.74 2.72 1.88
C LEU A 68 -0.69 2.68 1.33
N ASP A 69 -1.21 3.76 0.73
CA ASP A 69 -2.51 3.73 0.08
C ASP A 69 -2.51 2.74 -1.11
N ILE A 70 -1.51 2.77 -2.01
CA ILE A 70 -1.46 1.82 -3.14
C ILE A 70 -1.30 0.37 -2.69
N ALA A 71 -0.57 0.12 -1.59
CA ALA A 71 -0.32 -1.22 -1.07
C ALA A 71 -1.51 -1.78 -0.27
N MET A 72 -2.22 -0.95 0.50
CA MET A 72 -3.26 -1.39 1.44
C MET A 72 -4.69 -1.16 0.94
N ASN A 73 -4.92 -0.22 0.01
CA ASN A 73 -6.25 0.15 -0.49
C ASN A 73 -6.46 -0.35 -1.94
N PRO A 74 -7.35 -1.33 -2.19
CA PRO A 74 -7.60 -1.85 -3.54
C PRO A 74 -8.20 -0.81 -4.49
N ASN A 75 -8.82 0.24 -3.94
CA ASN A 75 -9.41 1.36 -4.66
C ASN A 75 -8.56 2.64 -4.60
N SER A 76 -7.23 2.52 -4.40
CA SER A 76 -6.31 3.65 -4.34
C SER A 76 -6.46 4.58 -5.55
N LEU A 77 -6.74 5.86 -5.28
CA LEU A 77 -6.89 6.90 -6.31
C LEU A 77 -5.56 7.19 -7.03
N PHE A 78 -4.42 6.91 -6.39
CA PHE A 78 -3.09 7.06 -6.98
C PHE A 78 -2.79 6.03 -8.09
N VAL A 79 -3.57 4.94 -8.18
CA VAL A 79 -3.52 4.02 -9.34
C VAL A 79 -4.37 4.56 -10.49
N GLN A 80 -5.54 5.14 -10.18
CA GLN A 80 -6.55 5.54 -11.16
C GLN A 80 -6.16 6.80 -11.96
N TYR A 81 -5.37 7.71 -11.40
CA TYR A 81 -5.06 8.99 -12.03
C TYR A 81 -4.13 8.88 -13.26
N ASN A 82 -3.33 7.82 -13.37
CA ASN A 82 -2.39 7.64 -14.48
C ASN A 82 -2.91 6.73 -15.61
N ASP A 83 -3.87 5.85 -15.33
CA ASP A 83 -4.43 4.91 -16.32
C ASP A 83 -5.87 4.52 -15.95
N ALA A 84 -6.86 5.03 -16.67
CA ALA A 84 -8.27 4.63 -16.55
C ALA A 84 -8.55 3.15 -16.92
N LYS A 85 -7.52 2.38 -17.27
CA LYS A 85 -7.56 0.96 -17.63
C LYS A 85 -6.65 0.06 -16.77
N ARG A 86 -5.93 0.60 -15.79
CA ARG A 86 -5.10 -0.24 -14.91
C ARG A 86 -5.97 -0.97 -13.88
N SER A 87 -5.66 -2.26 -13.71
CA SER A 87 -6.24 -3.11 -12.67
C SER A 87 -6.22 -2.41 -11.30
N THR A 88 -7.30 -2.57 -10.54
CA THR A 88 -7.24 -2.44 -9.07
C THR A 88 -6.10 -3.31 -8.54
N ASN A 89 -5.50 -2.91 -7.42
CA ASN A 89 -4.52 -3.77 -6.76
C ASN A 89 -5.28 -4.95 -6.12
N VAL A 90 -5.37 -6.07 -6.84
CA VAL A 90 -6.04 -7.31 -6.39
C VAL A 90 -5.41 -7.91 -5.12
N ASN A 91 -4.18 -7.53 -4.81
CA ASN A 91 -3.44 -7.98 -3.62
C ASN A 91 -3.49 -6.94 -2.48
N ALA A 92 -4.20 -5.83 -2.64
CA ALA A 92 -4.30 -4.83 -1.59
C ALA A 92 -5.20 -5.32 -0.44
N ARG A 93 -4.59 -5.37 0.74
CA ARG A 93 -5.19 -5.75 2.02
C ARG A 93 -4.51 -4.96 3.14
N PRO A 94 -5.06 -4.91 4.35
CA PRO A 94 -4.27 -4.50 5.52
C PRO A 94 -2.98 -5.31 5.60
N LEU A 95 -1.84 -4.61 5.65
CA LEU A 95 -0.50 -5.18 5.78
C LEU A 95 0.02 -4.92 7.18
N THR A 96 0.71 -5.89 7.75
CA THR A 96 1.46 -5.77 9.00
C THR A 96 2.93 -5.48 8.72
N VAL A 97 3.65 -4.89 9.68
CA VAL A 97 5.08 -4.65 9.50
C VAL A 97 5.85 -5.97 9.60
N GLU A 98 5.46 -6.83 10.53
CA GLU A 98 6.17 -8.04 10.95
C GLU A 98 5.99 -9.20 9.95
N ASP A 99 4.76 -9.48 9.50
CA ASP A 99 4.49 -10.63 8.64
C ASP A 99 4.59 -10.31 7.13
N ASP A 100 4.43 -9.04 6.73
CA ASP A 100 4.38 -8.65 5.32
C ASP A 100 5.58 -7.78 4.89
N MET A 101 5.79 -6.63 5.54
CA MET A 101 6.78 -5.65 5.07
C MET A 101 8.22 -6.04 5.40
N GLN A 102 8.47 -6.56 6.61
CA GLN A 102 9.81 -6.97 7.07
C GLN A 102 10.38 -8.14 6.25
N PRO A 103 9.64 -9.22 5.94
CA PRO A 103 10.18 -10.31 5.12
C PRO A 103 10.58 -9.85 3.72
N VAL A 104 9.76 -9.00 3.06
CA VAL A 104 10.05 -8.45 1.73
C VAL A 104 11.33 -7.60 1.74
N VAL A 105 11.46 -6.70 2.73
CA VAL A 105 12.64 -5.83 2.85
C VAL A 105 13.89 -6.63 3.24
N GLY A 106 13.75 -7.58 4.17
CA GLY A 106 14.83 -8.49 4.56
C GLY A 106 15.32 -9.34 3.39
N PHE A 107 14.41 -9.82 2.54
CA PHE A 107 14.76 -10.51 1.30
C PHE A 107 15.55 -9.60 0.35
N PHE A 108 15.14 -8.35 0.11
CA PHE A 108 15.92 -7.45 -0.74
C PHE A 108 17.31 -7.12 -0.20
N VAL A 109 17.48 -7.00 1.12
CA VAL A 109 18.81 -6.87 1.75
C VAL A 109 19.65 -8.14 1.51
N GLN A 110 19.07 -9.34 1.64
CA GLN A 110 19.74 -10.61 1.36
C GLN A 110 20.14 -10.74 -0.12
N GLN A 111 19.32 -10.24 -1.04
CA GLN A 111 19.63 -10.17 -2.48
C GLN A 111 20.63 -9.05 -2.84
N GLY A 112 21.16 -8.31 -1.85
CA GLY A 112 22.22 -7.31 -2.05
C GLY A 112 21.74 -5.93 -2.49
N LEU A 113 20.44 -5.62 -2.43
CA LEU A 113 19.96 -4.26 -2.70
C LEU A 113 20.37 -3.32 -1.56
N SER A 114 20.95 -2.18 -1.91
CA SER A 114 21.19 -1.10 -0.96
C SER A 114 19.87 -0.48 -0.47
N THR A 115 19.90 0.13 0.71
CA THR A 115 18.77 0.85 1.31
C THR A 115 18.11 1.85 0.34
N GLN A 116 18.91 2.58 -0.43
CA GLN A 116 18.42 3.54 -1.43
C GLN A 116 17.67 2.84 -2.59
N GLN A 117 18.18 1.70 -3.07
CA GLN A 117 17.51 0.90 -4.10
C GLN A 117 16.21 0.28 -3.57
N ILE A 118 16.17 -0.15 -2.30
CA ILE A 118 14.95 -0.67 -1.67
C ILE A 118 13.85 0.41 -1.63
N VAL A 119 14.18 1.62 -1.17
CA VAL A 119 13.26 2.77 -1.21
C VAL A 119 12.78 3.05 -2.63
N GLN A 120 13.70 3.09 -3.62
CA GLN A 120 13.36 3.30 -5.02
C GLN A 120 12.40 2.23 -5.58
N VAL A 121 12.66 0.95 -5.30
CA VAL A 121 11.83 -0.19 -5.73
C VAL A 121 10.41 -0.08 -5.13
N ILE A 122 10.31 0.19 -3.83
CA ILE A 122 9.01 0.30 -3.14
C ILE A 122 8.23 1.54 -3.62
N THR A 123 8.87 2.70 -3.84
CA THR A 123 8.20 3.91 -4.36
C THR A 123 7.65 3.72 -5.77
N ALA A 124 8.40 2.99 -6.62
CA ALA A 124 8.04 2.73 -8.01
C ALA A 124 7.03 1.58 -8.17
N HIS A 125 7.09 0.53 -7.34
CA HIS A 125 6.18 -0.61 -7.36
C HIS A 125 5.65 -0.96 -5.95
N PRO A 126 4.79 -0.11 -5.35
CA PRO A 126 4.28 -0.32 -3.98
C PRO A 126 3.61 -1.66 -3.68
N PRO A 127 2.91 -2.34 -4.64
CA PRO A 127 2.32 -3.66 -4.39
C PRO A 127 3.31 -4.74 -3.93
N VAL A 128 4.62 -4.53 -4.13
CA VAL A 128 5.69 -5.41 -3.65
C VAL A 128 5.60 -5.72 -2.15
N LEU A 129 5.10 -4.77 -1.35
CA LEU A 129 4.96 -4.91 0.11
C LEU A 129 3.93 -5.97 0.53
N SER A 130 3.08 -6.44 -0.40
CA SER A 130 2.07 -7.48 -0.16
C SER A 130 2.47 -8.86 -0.69
N TYR A 131 3.69 -8.99 -1.25
CA TYR A 131 4.13 -10.22 -1.90
C TYR A 131 4.71 -11.22 -0.90
N ASP A 132 4.34 -12.49 -1.06
CA ASP A 132 5.01 -13.58 -0.36
C ASP A 132 6.45 -13.76 -0.87
N VAL A 133 7.39 -13.84 0.06
CA VAL A 133 8.79 -14.10 -0.23
C VAL A 133 8.98 -15.49 -0.81
N ALA A 134 8.37 -16.52 -0.22
CA ALA A 134 8.60 -17.92 -0.58
C ALA A 134 7.85 -18.32 -1.85
N GLY A 135 6.59 -17.94 -2.00
CA GLY A 135 5.74 -18.29 -3.13
C GLY A 135 5.87 -17.37 -4.35
N ARG A 136 6.45 -16.15 -4.23
CA ARG A 136 6.53 -15.20 -5.35
C ARG A 136 7.90 -14.58 -5.58
N LEU A 137 8.53 -13.99 -4.56
CA LEU A 137 9.82 -13.29 -4.78
C LEU A 137 10.97 -14.27 -5.06
N GLN A 138 11.11 -15.33 -4.27
CA GLN A 138 12.17 -16.32 -4.45
C GLN A 138 12.06 -17.05 -5.81
N PRO A 139 10.90 -17.60 -6.24
CA PRO A 139 10.75 -18.21 -7.57
C PRO A 139 11.04 -17.24 -8.72
N PHE A 140 10.71 -15.95 -8.57
CA PHE A 140 11.07 -14.92 -9.54
C PHE A 140 12.58 -14.72 -9.65
N TRP A 141 13.30 -14.64 -8.52
CA TRP A 141 14.76 -14.51 -8.51
C TRP A 141 15.45 -15.74 -9.09
N GLU A 142 15.05 -16.93 -8.68
CA GLU A 142 15.56 -18.20 -9.20
C GLU A 142 15.32 -18.33 -10.71
N TYR A 143 14.12 -17.98 -11.19
CA TYR A 143 13.81 -18.02 -12.60
C TYR A 143 14.63 -17.00 -13.41
N MET A 144 14.75 -15.76 -12.94
CA MET A 144 15.56 -14.72 -13.59
C MET A 144 17.04 -15.12 -13.68
N ALA A 145 17.58 -15.74 -12.63
CA ALA A 145 18.93 -16.31 -12.68
C ALA A 145 19.03 -17.47 -13.70
N SER A 146 18.02 -18.36 -13.75
CA SER A 146 18.02 -19.52 -14.65
C SER A 146 18.02 -19.17 -16.14
N ILE A 147 17.44 -18.03 -16.52
CA ILE A 147 17.46 -17.51 -17.90
C ILE A 147 18.74 -16.71 -18.23
N GLY A 148 19.69 -16.61 -17.30
CA GLY A 148 20.98 -15.96 -17.51
C GLY A 148 21.03 -14.46 -17.17
N VAL A 149 20.11 -13.94 -16.34
CA VAL A 149 20.26 -12.56 -15.81
C VAL A 149 21.42 -12.55 -14.81
N PRO A 150 22.51 -11.78 -15.05
CA PRO A 150 23.73 -11.85 -14.23
C PRO A 150 23.57 -11.18 -12.86
N ASP A 151 22.71 -10.16 -12.77
CA ASP A 151 22.38 -9.46 -11.53
C ASP A 151 20.88 -9.11 -11.53
N VAL A 152 20.10 -9.94 -10.85
CA VAL A 152 18.65 -9.77 -10.72
C VAL A 152 18.33 -8.57 -9.83
N ALA A 153 19.15 -8.27 -8.83
CA ALA A 153 18.96 -7.15 -7.91
C ALA A 153 19.12 -5.80 -8.64
N ALA A 154 20.16 -5.64 -9.45
CA ALA A 154 20.34 -4.47 -10.31
C ALA A 154 19.25 -4.37 -11.38
N ALA A 155 18.82 -5.49 -11.97
CA ALA A 155 17.72 -5.49 -12.93
C ALA A 155 16.40 -5.02 -12.31
N VAL A 156 16.06 -5.48 -11.10
CA VAL A 156 14.87 -5.05 -10.34
C VAL A 156 15.00 -3.60 -9.88
N ALA A 157 16.15 -3.17 -9.37
CA ALA A 157 16.37 -1.77 -8.97
C ALA A 157 16.23 -0.79 -10.15
N ARG A 158 16.72 -1.19 -11.34
CA ARG A 158 16.55 -0.42 -12.58
C ARG A 158 15.12 -0.46 -13.11
N ARG A 159 14.40 -1.59 -12.93
CA ARG A 159 13.06 -1.81 -13.46
C ARG A 159 12.14 -2.53 -12.43
N PRO A 160 11.60 -1.80 -11.44
CA PRO A 160 10.76 -2.40 -10.39
C PRO A 160 9.48 -3.06 -10.91
N SER A 161 9.00 -2.65 -12.10
CA SER A 161 7.83 -3.23 -12.75
C SER A 161 8.00 -4.71 -13.16
N LEU A 162 9.22 -5.24 -13.18
CA LEU A 162 9.46 -6.67 -13.40
C LEU A 162 8.80 -7.54 -12.33
N LEU A 163 8.72 -7.07 -11.08
CA LEU A 163 8.08 -7.78 -9.97
C LEU A 163 6.55 -7.93 -10.17
N GLY A 164 5.95 -7.11 -11.04
CA GLY A 164 4.58 -7.28 -11.48
C GLY A 164 4.36 -8.52 -12.37
N LEU A 165 5.41 -9.01 -13.03
CA LEU A 165 5.35 -10.20 -13.88
C LEU A 165 5.36 -11.46 -13.02
N ASP A 166 4.27 -12.21 -13.11
CA ASP A 166 4.19 -13.56 -12.56
C ASP A 166 5.00 -14.55 -13.44
N VAL A 167 5.78 -15.41 -12.78
CA VAL A 167 6.72 -16.33 -13.45
C VAL A 167 5.98 -17.32 -14.35
N ASP A 168 5.00 -18.02 -13.80
CA ASP A 168 4.32 -19.12 -14.47
C ASP A 168 3.20 -18.61 -15.39
N ALA A 169 2.52 -17.52 -15.02
CA ALA A 169 1.45 -16.96 -15.83
C ALA A 169 1.96 -16.15 -17.04
N ASN A 170 3.12 -15.50 -16.95
CA ASN A 170 3.61 -14.57 -17.99
C ASN A 170 5.07 -14.81 -18.41
N LEU A 171 6.00 -14.84 -17.45
CA LEU A 171 7.43 -14.73 -17.76
C LEU A 171 7.95 -15.94 -18.54
N ARG A 172 7.53 -17.17 -18.16
CA ARG A 172 7.81 -18.40 -18.92
C ARG A 172 7.34 -18.30 -20.36
N LYS A 173 6.08 -17.93 -20.58
CA LYS A 173 5.50 -17.83 -21.94
C LYS A 173 6.27 -16.86 -22.84
N ILE A 174 6.79 -15.77 -22.29
CA ILE A 174 7.63 -14.81 -23.02
C ILE A 174 8.97 -15.45 -23.40
N VAL A 175 9.63 -16.13 -22.46
CA VAL A 175 10.92 -16.81 -22.69
C VAL A 175 10.77 -17.98 -23.67
N ASP A 176 9.77 -18.84 -23.47
CA ASP A 176 9.47 -19.99 -24.32
C ASP A 176 9.21 -19.55 -25.76
N TYR A 177 8.46 -18.46 -25.96
CA TYR A 177 8.22 -17.86 -27.28
C TYR A 177 9.51 -17.29 -27.90
N LEU A 178 10.34 -16.60 -27.12
CA LEU A 178 11.62 -16.05 -27.60
C LEU A 178 12.62 -17.16 -27.98
N GLN A 179 12.63 -18.26 -27.24
CA GLN A 179 13.41 -19.46 -27.56
C GLN A 179 12.88 -20.15 -28.83
N TYR A 180 11.55 -20.25 -28.99
CA TYR A 180 10.93 -20.82 -30.19
C TYR A 180 11.27 -20.06 -31.48
N VAL A 181 11.40 -18.72 -31.42
CA VAL A 181 11.86 -17.92 -32.56
C VAL A 181 13.39 -17.80 -32.66
N GLU A 182 14.12 -18.72 -32.02
CA GLU A 182 15.59 -18.85 -32.04
C GLU A 182 16.34 -17.58 -31.60
N THR A 183 15.76 -16.80 -30.68
CA THR A 183 16.41 -15.59 -30.14
C THR A 183 17.66 -15.99 -29.32
N PRO A 184 18.85 -15.42 -29.58
CA PRO A 184 20.02 -15.65 -28.75
C PRO A 184 19.76 -15.32 -27.27
N PRO A 185 20.25 -16.12 -26.31
CA PRO A 185 19.90 -15.96 -24.90
C PRO A 185 20.25 -14.58 -24.33
N GLU A 186 21.36 -13.98 -24.80
CA GLU A 186 21.76 -12.61 -24.47
C GLU A 186 20.67 -11.57 -24.81
N LYS A 187 19.99 -11.73 -25.96
CA LYS A 187 18.88 -10.86 -26.37
C LYS A 187 17.60 -11.13 -25.58
N ILE A 188 17.36 -12.37 -25.13
CA ILE A 188 16.24 -12.70 -24.24
C ILE A 188 16.39 -11.95 -22.92
N VAL A 189 17.58 -12.03 -22.30
CA VAL A 189 17.95 -11.26 -21.09
C VAL A 189 17.82 -9.76 -21.34
N GLN A 190 18.28 -9.26 -22.50
CA GLN A 190 18.15 -7.86 -22.87
C GLN A 190 16.68 -7.41 -22.93
N TYR A 191 15.80 -8.12 -23.65
CA TYR A 191 14.39 -7.74 -23.82
C TYR A 191 13.60 -7.78 -22.51
N ILE A 192 13.91 -8.72 -21.61
CA ILE A 192 13.25 -8.80 -20.29
C ILE A 192 13.75 -7.65 -19.40
N THR A 193 15.06 -7.50 -19.24
CA THR A 193 15.63 -6.48 -18.33
C THR A 193 15.51 -5.05 -18.86
N THR A 194 15.39 -4.87 -20.17
CA THR A 194 15.45 -3.58 -20.87
C THR A 194 14.28 -3.51 -21.86
N THR A 195 13.21 -2.79 -21.50
CA THR A 195 12.20 -2.41 -22.50
C THR A 195 12.74 -1.28 -23.37
N ILE A 196 12.51 -1.43 -24.67
CA ILE A 196 12.81 -0.52 -25.77
C ILE A 196 11.94 0.74 -25.65
#